data_AF-A0A8J5FV24-F1
#
_entry.id   AF-A0A8J5FV24-F1
#
_cell.length_a   1.000
_cell.length_b   1.000
_cell.length_c   1.000
_cell.angle_alpha   90.00
_cell.angle_beta   90.00
_cell.angle_gamma   90.00
#
_symmetry.space_group_name_H-M   'P 1'
#
loop_
_entity.id
_entity.type
_entity.pdbx_description
1 polymer ?
#
loop_
_entity_poly.entity_id
_entity_poly.type
_entity_poly.pdbx_seq_one_letter_code
_entity_poly.pdbx_strand_id
1 'polypeptide(L)'
;MPLEASAAAALEEIGKELALIPTSPDLSLGRQKYADECESAINQQINVEFNNSYVYHALFAYFDRDNVALKGLAKFFKESSEEEREHAEKLMEYQNKRGGRVKLQSLVMPPSEFDHPEKGEALHAMELTLALEKLTNEKLIQLHNIAENCNDAQLADFIESEFLGEQVEAIKKISEYVAQLRRLGKGHGVWHFDQMLLQ
;
A
#
# COMPACT_ATOMS: atom_id res chain seq x y z
N MET A 1 -50.53 -13.94 -11.66
CA MET A 1 -50.40 -14.22 -10.21
C MET A 1 -48.97 -14.48 -9.68
N PRO A 2 -47.85 -14.54 -10.45
CA PRO A 2 -46.52 -14.63 -9.82
C PRO A 2 -45.92 -13.29 -9.34
N LEU A 3 -46.37 -12.16 -9.90
CA LEU A 3 -45.74 -10.84 -9.68
C LEU A 3 -46.06 -10.22 -8.31
N GLU A 4 -47.26 -10.45 -7.75
CA GLU A 4 -47.67 -9.84 -6.47
C GLU A 4 -47.03 -10.54 -5.26
N ALA A 5 -46.81 -11.85 -5.33
CA ALA A 5 -46.11 -12.60 -4.28
C ALA A 5 -44.64 -12.17 -4.15
N SER A 6 -44.02 -11.75 -5.26
CA SER A 6 -42.65 -11.22 -5.30
C SER A 6 -42.55 -9.83 -4.63
N ALA A 7 -43.52 -8.95 -4.85
CA ALA A 7 -43.52 -7.60 -4.28
C ALA A 7 -43.69 -7.61 -2.74
N ALA A 8 -44.56 -8.48 -2.21
CA ALA A 8 -44.76 -8.60 -0.77
C ALA A 8 -43.51 -9.12 -0.04
N ALA A 9 -42.81 -10.10 -0.63
CA ALA A 9 -41.55 -10.61 -0.09
C ALA A 9 -40.45 -9.53 -0.08
N ALA A 10 -40.33 -8.76 -1.17
CA ALA A 10 -39.37 -7.66 -1.24
C ALA A 10 -39.64 -6.57 -0.17
N LEU A 11 -40.91 -6.24 0.10
CA LEU A 11 -41.26 -5.28 1.15
C LEU A 11 -40.94 -5.80 2.55
N GLU A 12 -41.08 -7.10 2.79
CA GLU A 12 -40.69 -7.72 4.06
C GLU A 12 -39.16 -7.68 4.26
N GLU A 13 -38.38 -7.94 3.20
CA GLU A 13 -36.92 -7.82 3.22
C GLU A 13 -36.46 -6.39 3.48
N ILE A 14 -37.07 -5.40 2.80
CA ILE A 14 -36.81 -3.98 3.06
C ILE A 14 -37.14 -3.63 4.51
N GLY A 15 -38.26 -4.13 5.05
CA GLY A 15 -38.64 -3.92 6.45
C GLY A 15 -37.58 -4.42 7.44
N LYS A 16 -36.94 -5.55 7.15
CA LYS A 16 -35.83 -6.08 7.96
C LYS A 16 -34.60 -5.16 7.92
N GLU A 17 -34.22 -4.69 6.73
CA GLU A 17 -33.09 -3.75 6.58
C GLU A 17 -33.37 -2.40 7.24
N LEU A 18 -34.59 -1.86 7.09
CA LEU A 18 -35.00 -0.61 7.76
C LEU A 18 -34.87 -0.71 9.28
N ALA A 19 -35.18 -1.86 9.87
CA ALA A 19 -35.05 -2.10 11.31
C ALA A 19 -33.58 -2.18 11.79
N LEU A 20 -32.63 -2.45 10.89
CA LEU A 20 -31.20 -2.50 11.18
C LEU A 20 -30.50 -1.15 11.04
N ILE A 21 -31.17 -0.14 10.47
CA ILE A 21 -30.60 1.21 10.33
C ILE A 21 -30.28 1.78 11.72
N PRO A 22 -29.00 2.10 12.00
CA PRO A 22 -28.63 2.65 13.30
C PRO A 22 -29.29 4.01 13.56
N THR A 23 -29.76 4.21 14.79
CA THR A 23 -30.33 5.51 15.25
C THR A 23 -29.30 6.38 15.99
N SER A 24 -28.24 5.77 16.50
CA SER A 24 -27.15 6.49 17.16
C SER A 24 -26.32 7.26 16.13
N PRO A 25 -26.00 8.55 16.37
CA PRO A 25 -25.15 9.33 15.46
C PRO A 25 -23.72 8.80 15.36
N ASP A 26 -23.27 7.98 16.31
CA ASP A 26 -21.92 7.41 16.36
C ASP A 26 -21.80 6.08 15.60
N LEU A 27 -22.86 5.58 14.98
CA LEU A 27 -22.83 4.34 14.21
C LEU A 27 -22.87 4.62 12.71
N SER A 28 -22.09 3.85 11.94
CA SER A 28 -22.07 4.00 10.49
C SER A 28 -23.35 3.47 9.87
N LEU A 29 -23.98 4.28 9.01
CA LEU A 29 -25.14 3.89 8.23
C LEU A 29 -24.78 3.02 7.01
N GLY A 30 -23.52 3.09 6.56
CA GLY A 30 -23.04 2.38 5.36
C GLY A 30 -22.33 1.06 5.66
N ARG A 31 -22.14 0.69 6.93
CA ARG A 31 -21.44 -0.55 7.29
C ARG A 31 -22.34 -1.75 7.07
N GLN A 32 -22.02 -2.57 6.08
CA GLN A 32 -22.75 -3.79 5.76
C GLN A 32 -21.76 -4.93 5.50
N LYS A 33 -21.96 -6.06 6.19
CA LYS A 33 -21.12 -7.28 6.07
C LYS A 33 -19.62 -6.96 6.08
N TYR A 34 -19.21 -6.04 6.94
CA TYR A 34 -17.82 -5.60 7.08
C TYR A 34 -17.38 -5.89 8.51
N ALA A 35 -16.67 -7.01 8.66
CA ALA A 35 -16.27 -7.53 9.96
C ALA A 35 -15.19 -6.66 10.61
N ASP A 36 -15.15 -6.65 11.95
CA ASP A 36 -14.14 -5.91 12.71
C ASP A 36 -12.72 -6.39 12.41
N GLU A 37 -12.56 -7.65 12.02
CA GLU A 37 -11.29 -8.22 11.57
C GLU A 37 -10.82 -7.58 10.25
N CYS A 38 -11.71 -7.45 9.26
CA CYS A 38 -11.43 -6.72 8.01
C CYS A 38 -11.09 -5.25 8.27
N GLU A 39 -11.89 -4.58 9.11
CA GLU A 39 -11.64 -3.18 9.50
C GLU A 39 -10.26 -3.00 10.14
N SER A 40 -9.90 -3.93 11.04
CA SER A 40 -8.61 -3.91 11.72
C SER A 40 -7.46 -4.20 10.75
N ALA A 41 -7.64 -5.14 9.81
CA ALA A 41 -6.64 -5.49 8.81
C ALA A 41 -6.38 -4.33 7.82
N ILE A 42 -7.42 -3.62 7.38
CA ILE A 42 -7.26 -2.40 6.56
C ILE A 42 -6.49 -1.33 7.33
N ASN A 43 -6.80 -1.10 8.62
CA ASN A 43 -6.04 -0.16 9.44
C ASN A 43 -4.56 -0.54 9.59
N GLN A 44 -4.24 -1.84 9.66
CA GLN A 44 -2.86 -2.31 9.67
C GLN A 44 -2.18 -2.05 8.32
N GLN A 45 -2.85 -2.31 7.19
CA GLN A 45 -2.27 -2.06 5.87
C GLN A 45 -2.06 -0.57 5.61
N ILE A 46 -2.99 0.30 6.02
CA ILE A 46 -2.79 1.77 5.99
C ILE A 46 -1.48 2.16 6.68
N ASN A 47 -1.19 1.55 7.84
CA ASN A 47 0.05 1.83 8.55
C ASN A 47 1.29 1.25 7.83
N VAL A 48 1.17 0.11 7.15
CA VAL A 48 2.26 -0.43 6.31
C VAL A 48 2.63 0.58 5.22
N GLU A 49 1.66 1.06 4.45
CA GLU A 49 1.94 1.99 3.35
C GLU A 49 2.46 3.34 3.85
N PHE A 50 1.94 3.87 4.96
CA PHE A 50 2.53 5.07 5.56
C PHE A 50 3.97 4.87 6.05
N ASN A 51 4.30 3.70 6.62
CA ASN A 51 5.69 3.42 7.01
C ASN A 51 6.60 3.29 5.78
N ASN A 52 6.12 2.69 4.69
CA ASN A 52 6.85 2.60 3.43
C ASN A 52 7.11 3.99 2.85
N SER A 53 6.07 4.83 2.79
CA SER A 53 6.19 6.24 2.40
C SER A 53 7.27 6.97 3.21
N TYR A 54 7.32 6.73 4.53
CA TYR A 54 8.29 7.37 5.40
C TYR A 54 9.73 6.84 5.21
N VAL A 55 9.89 5.54 4.95
CA VAL A 55 11.18 4.93 4.60
C VAL A 55 11.69 5.47 3.27
N TYR A 56 10.83 5.56 2.26
CA TYR A 56 11.18 6.17 0.97
C TYR A 56 11.58 7.64 1.12
N HIS A 57 10.90 8.38 1.98
CA HIS A 57 11.28 9.76 2.27
C HIS A 57 12.68 9.87 2.91
N ALA A 58 13.03 8.93 3.78
CA ALA A 58 14.37 8.87 4.37
C ALA A 58 15.45 8.52 3.33
N LEU A 59 15.16 7.61 2.40
CA LEU A 59 16.03 7.30 1.27
C LEU A 59 16.23 8.53 0.38
N PHE A 60 15.16 9.24 0.03
CA PHE A 60 15.23 10.52 -0.67
C PHE A 60 16.18 11.50 0.05
N ALA A 61 15.95 11.74 1.34
CA ALA A 61 16.74 12.67 2.14
C ALA A 61 18.23 12.29 2.21
N TYR A 62 18.57 11.00 2.09
CA TYR A 62 19.95 10.54 2.01
C TYR A 62 20.57 10.79 0.63
N PHE A 63 19.88 10.42 -0.46
CA PHE A 63 20.42 10.56 -1.82
C PHE A 63 20.48 12.01 -2.32
N ASP A 64 19.67 12.91 -1.74
CA ASP A 64 19.68 14.35 -2.05
C ASP A 64 20.83 15.12 -1.37
N ARG A 65 21.60 14.48 -0.48
CA ARG A 65 22.77 15.11 0.15
C ARG A 65 23.82 15.47 -0.90
N ASP A 66 24.47 16.63 -0.73
CA ASP A 66 25.47 17.14 -1.68
C ASP A 66 26.69 16.22 -1.85
N ASN A 67 27.02 15.44 -0.83
CA ASN A 67 28.13 14.50 -0.82
C ASN A 67 27.76 13.08 -1.31
N VAL A 68 26.47 12.82 -1.57
CA VAL A 68 25.99 11.59 -2.24
C VAL A 68 25.67 11.88 -3.71
N ALA A 69 24.90 12.95 -3.96
CA ALA A 69 24.66 13.55 -5.27
C ALA A 69 24.13 12.60 -6.37
N LEU A 70 23.29 11.62 -5.99
CA LEU A 70 22.61 10.71 -6.93
C LEU A 70 21.16 11.19 -7.14
N LYS A 71 21.01 12.14 -8.05
CA LYS A 71 19.76 12.90 -8.24
C LYS A 71 18.63 12.06 -8.83
N GLY A 72 18.94 11.09 -9.68
CA GLY A 72 17.95 10.17 -10.23
C GLY A 72 17.35 9.28 -9.14
N LEU A 73 18.18 8.76 -8.23
CA LEU A 73 17.73 8.01 -7.06
C LEU A 73 16.96 8.90 -6.07
N ALA A 74 17.42 10.13 -5.82
CA ALA A 74 16.69 11.06 -4.97
C ALA A 74 15.29 11.37 -5.53
N LYS A 75 15.18 11.67 -6.83
CA LYS A 75 13.90 11.86 -7.51
C LYS A 75 13.01 10.62 -7.40
N PHE A 76 13.55 9.45 -7.75
CA PHE A 76 12.85 8.18 -7.68
C PHE A 76 12.26 7.91 -6.29
N PHE A 77 13.05 8.01 -5.23
CA PHE A 77 12.56 7.74 -3.87
C PHE A 77 11.59 8.81 -3.35
N LYS A 78 11.70 10.05 -3.85
CA LYS A 78 10.71 11.07 -3.53
C LYS A 78 9.36 10.75 -4.17
N GLU A 79 9.36 10.38 -5.44
CA GLU A 79 8.14 9.98 -6.17
C GLU A 79 7.53 8.71 -5.53
N SER A 80 8.33 7.70 -5.19
CA SER A 80 7.85 6.50 -4.49
C SER A 80 7.29 6.82 -3.10
N SER A 81 7.87 7.78 -2.36
CA SER A 81 7.31 8.22 -1.08
C SER A 81 5.92 8.83 -1.23
N GLU A 82 5.70 9.59 -2.30
CA GLU A 82 4.41 10.19 -2.62
C GLU A 82 3.39 9.11 -3.06
N GLU A 83 3.79 8.17 -3.92
CA GLU A 83 2.97 7.02 -4.37
C GLU A 83 2.50 6.14 -3.20
N GLU A 84 3.38 5.76 -2.28
CA GLU A 84 2.98 4.96 -1.10
C GLU A 84 2.02 5.71 -0.17
N ARG A 85 2.12 7.04 -0.12
CA ARG A 85 1.16 7.84 0.63
C ARG A 85 -0.21 7.83 -0.07
N GLU A 86 -0.26 7.85 -1.40
CA GLU A 86 -1.50 7.69 -2.15
C GLU A 86 -2.11 6.29 -1.94
N HIS A 87 -1.30 5.24 -1.84
CA HIS A 87 -1.77 3.89 -1.45
C HIS A 87 -2.44 3.88 -0.08
N ALA A 88 -1.81 4.51 0.92
CA ALA A 88 -2.38 4.66 2.26
C ALA A 88 -3.72 5.42 2.23
N GLU A 89 -3.79 6.53 1.48
CA GLU A 89 -4.99 7.34 1.33
C GLU A 89 -6.11 6.56 0.61
N LYS A 90 -5.80 5.78 -0.42
CA LYS A 90 -6.76 4.89 -1.12
C LYS A 90 -7.40 3.90 -0.14
N LEU A 91 -6.60 3.28 0.74
CA LEU A 91 -7.10 2.39 1.79
C LEU A 91 -7.96 3.12 2.84
N MET A 92 -7.59 4.35 3.22
CA MET A 92 -8.38 5.17 4.15
C MET A 92 -9.74 5.54 3.57
N GLU A 93 -9.79 5.93 2.31
CA GLU A 93 -11.04 6.20 1.60
C GLU A 93 -11.90 4.94 1.50
N TYR A 94 -11.28 3.80 1.19
CA TYR A 94 -11.96 2.52 1.14
C TYR A 94 -12.54 2.11 2.51
N GLN A 95 -11.77 2.25 3.59
CA GLN A 95 -12.21 2.02 4.96
C GLN A 95 -13.49 2.82 5.28
N ASN A 96 -13.49 4.11 4.93
CA ASN A 96 -14.65 4.99 5.13
C ASN A 96 -15.83 4.61 4.22
N LYS A 97 -15.59 4.22 2.96
CA LYS A 97 -16.63 3.71 2.04
C LYS A 97 -17.36 2.49 2.61
N ARG A 98 -16.63 1.59 3.28
CA ARG A 98 -17.19 0.38 3.92
C ARG A 98 -17.82 0.64 5.28
N GLY A 99 -17.83 1.90 5.74
CA GLY A 99 -18.38 2.27 7.04
C GLY A 99 -17.51 1.87 8.22
N GLY A 100 -16.24 1.53 7.98
CA GLY A 100 -15.22 1.39 9.01
C GLY A 100 -14.69 2.74 9.48
N ARG A 101 -13.82 2.69 10.49
CA ARG A 101 -13.17 3.84 11.10
C ARG A 101 -11.67 3.72 10.94
N VAL A 102 -11.08 4.69 10.25
CA VAL A 102 -9.63 4.82 10.14
C VAL A 102 -9.03 5.07 11.53
N LYS A 103 -8.00 4.30 11.87
CA LYS A 103 -7.20 4.45 13.09
C LYS A 103 -5.73 4.52 12.70
N LEU A 104 -5.23 5.73 12.46
CA LEU A 104 -3.81 5.95 12.17
C LEU A 104 -2.96 5.53 13.36
N GLN A 105 -1.86 4.84 13.09
CA GLN A 105 -0.93 4.32 14.09
C GLN A 105 0.39 5.11 14.06
N SER A 106 1.27 4.81 15.01
CA SER A 106 2.61 5.39 15.06
C SER A 106 3.47 4.90 13.90
N LEU A 107 4.22 5.82 13.28
CA LEU A 107 5.26 5.48 12.34
C LEU A 107 6.56 5.15 13.07
N VAL A 108 7.25 4.12 12.61
CA VAL A 108 8.56 3.75 13.12
C VAL A 108 9.61 4.68 12.52
N MET A 109 10.55 5.15 13.34
CA MET A 109 11.65 5.98 12.86
C MET A 109 12.51 5.18 11.87
N PRO A 110 12.63 5.60 10.60
CA PRO A 110 13.42 4.90 9.61
C PRO A 110 14.93 5.15 9.84
N PRO A 111 15.81 4.29 9.30
CA PRO A 111 17.24 4.59 9.20
C PRO A 111 17.48 5.89 8.41
N SER A 112 18.55 6.61 8.76
CA SER A 112 18.95 7.84 8.05
C SER A 112 20.23 7.69 7.22
N GLU A 113 20.98 6.61 7.41
CA GLU A 113 22.22 6.31 6.70
C GLU A 113 22.05 5.03 5.89
N PHE A 114 22.48 5.06 4.64
CA PHE A 114 22.35 3.97 3.68
C PHE A 114 23.68 3.68 2.97
N ASP A 115 24.80 4.14 3.52
CA ASP A 115 26.12 3.79 3.02
C ASP A 115 26.39 2.28 3.22
N HIS A 116 27.06 1.67 2.26
CA HIS A 116 27.40 0.25 2.34
C HIS A 116 28.75 -0.02 1.71
N PRO A 117 29.79 -0.40 2.48
CA PRO A 117 31.16 -0.54 1.97
C PRO A 117 31.29 -1.52 0.79
N GLU A 118 30.63 -2.70 0.90
CA GLU A 118 30.74 -3.76 -0.11
C GLU A 118 29.84 -3.54 -1.33
N LYS A 119 28.59 -3.12 -1.14
CA LYS A 119 27.61 -2.98 -2.23
C LYS A 119 27.63 -1.60 -2.89
N GLY A 120 28.01 -0.56 -2.15
CA GLY A 120 27.68 0.82 -2.48
C GLY A 120 26.24 1.15 -2.11
N GLU A 121 25.99 2.42 -1.83
CA GLU A 121 24.73 2.97 -1.35
C GLU A 121 23.57 2.75 -2.33
N ALA A 122 23.80 2.94 -3.64
CA ALA A 122 22.76 2.79 -4.66
C ALA A 122 22.22 1.35 -4.74
N LEU A 123 23.12 0.35 -4.80
CA LEU A 123 22.72 -1.05 -4.84
C LEU A 123 22.10 -1.48 -3.50
N HIS A 124 22.66 -1.02 -2.38
CA HIS A 124 22.12 -1.33 -1.07
C HIS A 124 20.68 -0.82 -0.92
N ALA A 125 20.42 0.43 -1.29
CA ALA A 125 19.09 1.04 -1.23
C ALA A 125 18.08 0.33 -2.14
N MET A 126 18.46 -0.04 -3.37
CA MET A 126 17.57 -0.76 -4.28
C MET A 126 17.28 -2.20 -3.80
N GLU A 127 18.23 -2.87 -3.15
CA GLU A 127 17.98 -4.17 -2.53
C GLU A 127 17.09 -4.07 -1.29
N LEU A 128 17.26 -3.02 -0.47
CA LEU A 128 16.38 -2.72 0.65
C LEU A 128 14.95 -2.46 0.16
N THR A 129 14.82 -1.64 -0.88
CA THR A 129 13.56 -1.33 -1.55
C THR A 129 12.87 -2.59 -2.06
N LEU A 130 13.61 -3.47 -2.75
CA LEU A 130 13.06 -4.74 -3.24
C LEU A 130 12.57 -5.64 -2.09
N ALA A 131 13.25 -5.64 -0.95
CA ALA A 131 12.81 -6.39 0.22
C ALA A 131 11.54 -5.78 0.85
N LEU A 132 11.44 -4.45 0.88
CA LEU A 132 10.26 -3.73 1.35
C LEU A 132 9.04 -4.05 0.49
N GLU A 133 9.15 -3.93 -0.83
CA GLU A 133 8.08 -4.23 -1.78
C GLU A 133 7.59 -5.69 -1.68
N LYS A 134 8.50 -6.63 -1.45
CA LYS A 134 8.12 -8.03 -1.24
C LYS A 134 7.38 -8.23 0.08
N LEU A 135 7.81 -7.54 1.14
CA LEU A 135 7.12 -7.60 2.43
C LEU A 135 5.73 -6.97 2.35
N THR A 136 5.59 -5.83 1.66
CA THR A 136 4.27 -5.22 1.38
C THR A 136 3.36 -6.19 0.66
N ASN A 137 3.86 -6.87 -0.37
CA ASN A 137 3.09 -7.89 -1.09
C ASN A 137 2.62 -9.03 -0.17
N GLU A 138 3.49 -9.54 0.71
CA GLU A 138 3.09 -10.54 1.70
C GLU A 138 1.98 -10.02 2.63
N LYS A 139 2.00 -8.73 2.99
CA LYS A 139 0.97 -8.09 3.81
C LYS A 139 -0.35 -7.91 3.06
N LEU A 140 -0.31 -7.51 1.79
CA LEU A 140 -1.49 -7.44 0.94
C LEU A 140 -2.13 -8.82 0.74
N ILE A 141 -1.32 -9.87 0.52
CA ILE A 141 -1.82 -11.25 0.45
C ILE A 141 -2.45 -11.68 1.79
N GLN A 142 -1.85 -11.30 2.94
CA GLN A 142 -2.44 -11.58 4.25
C GLN A 142 -3.81 -10.88 4.43
N LEU A 143 -3.90 -9.60 4.03
CA LEU A 143 -5.15 -8.84 4.06
C LEU A 143 -6.22 -9.48 3.16
N HIS A 144 -5.84 -9.90 1.96
CA HIS A 144 -6.73 -10.61 1.04
C HIS A 144 -7.27 -11.91 1.66
N ASN A 145 -6.41 -12.74 2.26
CA ASN A 145 -6.84 -13.96 2.94
C ASN A 145 -7.81 -13.67 4.11
N ILE A 146 -7.63 -12.57 4.85
CA ILE A 146 -8.56 -12.15 5.90
C ILE A 146 -9.93 -11.83 5.30
N ALA A 147 -9.96 -11.14 4.15
CA ALA A 147 -11.18 -10.83 3.44
C ALA A 147 -11.93 -12.10 3.02
N GLU A 148 -11.23 -13.08 2.43
CA GLU A 148 -11.79 -14.37 2.05
C GLU A 148 -12.35 -15.14 3.25
N ASN A 149 -11.59 -15.21 4.35
CA ASN A 149 -12.01 -15.89 5.57
C ASN A 149 -13.26 -15.24 6.19
N CYS A 150 -13.40 -13.92 6.07
CA CYS A 150 -14.59 -13.17 6.50
C CYS A 150 -15.74 -13.23 5.49
N ASN A 151 -15.57 -13.92 4.34
CA ASN A 151 -16.50 -13.94 3.22
C ASN A 151 -16.82 -12.54 2.68
N ASP A 152 -15.85 -11.63 2.72
CA ASP A 152 -15.95 -10.26 2.19
C ASP A 152 -15.43 -10.21 0.76
N ALA A 153 -16.26 -10.64 -0.18
CA ALA A 153 -15.91 -10.71 -1.60
C ALA A 153 -15.51 -9.34 -2.19
N GLN A 154 -16.10 -8.24 -1.70
CA GLN A 154 -15.81 -6.91 -2.24
C GLN A 154 -14.47 -6.39 -1.73
N LEU A 155 -14.09 -6.70 -0.49
CA LEU A 155 -12.75 -6.40 0.00
C LEU A 155 -11.69 -7.22 -0.73
N ALA A 156 -11.92 -8.52 -0.95
CA ALA A 156 -10.99 -9.35 -1.71
C ALA A 156 -10.76 -8.79 -3.13
N ASP A 157 -11.83 -8.49 -3.86
CA ASP A 157 -11.80 -7.89 -5.20
C ASP A 157 -11.10 -6.52 -5.23
N PHE A 158 -11.33 -5.68 -4.22
CA PHE A 158 -10.65 -4.39 -4.09
C PHE A 158 -9.13 -4.56 -3.94
N ILE A 159 -8.67 -5.48 -3.10
CA ILE A 159 -7.23 -5.74 -2.91
C ILE A 159 -6.59 -6.34 -4.16
N GLU A 160 -7.29 -7.24 -4.85
CA GLU A 160 -6.84 -7.81 -6.12
C GLU A 160 -6.69 -6.74 -7.21
N SER A 161 -7.73 -5.92 -7.38
CA SER A 161 -7.84 -4.97 -8.49
C SER A 161 -6.93 -3.75 -8.32
N GLU A 162 -6.79 -3.26 -7.09
CA GLU A 162 -6.14 -1.97 -6.82
C GLU A 162 -4.71 -2.09 -6.29
N PHE A 163 -4.26 -3.28 -5.85
CA PHE A 163 -2.95 -3.42 -5.20
C PHE A 163 -2.14 -4.62 -5.70
N LEU A 164 -2.70 -5.84 -5.73
CA LEU A 164 -1.89 -7.04 -6.01
C LEU A 164 -1.24 -7.03 -7.40
N GLY A 165 -1.94 -6.53 -8.42
CA GLY A 165 -1.38 -6.37 -9.76
C GLY A 165 -0.27 -5.33 -9.81
N GLU A 166 -0.50 -4.16 -9.22
CA GLU A 166 0.47 -3.06 -9.14
C GLU A 166 1.74 -3.50 -8.40
N GLN A 167 1.58 -4.24 -7.30
CA GLN A 167 2.69 -4.74 -6.48
C GLN A 167 3.62 -5.69 -7.24
N VAL A 168 3.08 -6.54 -8.13
CA VAL A 168 3.88 -7.43 -8.97
C VAL A 168 4.75 -6.64 -9.96
N GLU A 169 4.19 -5.59 -10.56
CA GLU A 169 4.91 -4.70 -11.47
C GLU A 169 5.98 -3.89 -10.74
N ALA A 170 5.68 -3.38 -9.55
CA ALA A 170 6.65 -2.71 -8.68
C ALA A 170 7.83 -3.63 -8.35
N ILE A 171 7.58 -4.85 -7.87
CA ILE A 171 8.64 -5.83 -7.56
C ILE A 171 9.50 -6.11 -8.79
N LYS A 172 8.90 -6.26 -9.98
CA LYS A 172 9.64 -6.48 -11.23
C LYS A 172 10.52 -5.28 -11.58
N LYS A 173 9.97 -4.06 -11.54
CA LYS A 173 10.70 -2.81 -11.81
C LYS A 173 11.93 -2.66 -10.91
N ILE A 174 11.77 -2.84 -9.59
CA ILE A 174 12.90 -2.74 -8.66
C ILE A 174 13.91 -3.89 -8.87
N SER A 175 13.43 -5.10 -9.18
CA SER A 175 14.32 -6.24 -9.49
C SER A 175 15.21 -5.96 -10.71
N GLU A 176 14.67 -5.30 -11.74
CA GLU A 176 15.43 -4.88 -12.92
C GLU A 176 16.47 -3.81 -12.57
N TYR A 177 16.16 -2.86 -11.69
CA TYR A 177 17.14 -1.88 -11.18
C TYR A 177 18.27 -2.53 -10.40
N VAL A 178 17.96 -3.46 -9.50
CA VAL A 178 18.97 -4.25 -8.77
C VAL A 178 19.88 -5.00 -9.75
N ALA A 179 19.30 -5.64 -10.78
CA ALA A 179 20.08 -6.36 -11.80
C ALA A 179 21.00 -5.45 -12.61
N GLN A 180 20.52 -4.26 -12.99
CA GLN A 180 21.31 -3.25 -13.72
C GLN A 180 22.46 -2.72 -12.88
N LEU A 181 22.21 -2.35 -11.62
CA LEU A 181 23.25 -1.88 -10.70
C LEU A 181 24.35 -2.93 -10.47
N ARG A 182 23.96 -4.20 -10.28
CA ARG A 182 24.92 -5.31 -10.17
C ARG A 182 25.76 -5.49 -11.45
N ARG A 183 25.16 -5.30 -12.63
CA ARG A 183 25.83 -5.43 -13.93
C ARG A 183 26.80 -4.29 -14.20
N LEU A 184 26.42 -3.06 -13.85
CA LEU A 184 27.20 -1.85 -14.13
C LEU A 184 28.33 -1.64 -13.11
N GLY A 185 28.16 -2.14 -11.88
CA GLY A 185 29.13 -1.95 -10.81
C GLY A 185 29.21 -0.51 -10.31
N LYS A 186 30.08 -0.28 -9.32
CA LYS A 186 30.24 1.01 -8.63
C LYS A 186 30.86 2.10 -9.50
N GLY A 187 30.89 3.34 -8.98
CA GLY A 187 31.53 4.47 -9.63
C GLY A 187 30.77 4.92 -10.87
N HIS A 188 31.43 4.94 -12.03
CA HIS A 188 30.81 5.40 -13.28
C HIS A 188 29.55 4.62 -13.66
N GLY A 189 29.48 3.31 -13.33
CA GLY A 189 28.31 2.49 -13.59
C GLY A 189 27.06 2.98 -12.84
N VAL A 190 27.18 3.18 -11.52
CA VAL A 190 26.12 3.76 -10.67
C VAL A 190 25.74 5.15 -11.14
N TRP A 191 26.73 6.01 -11.42
CA TRP A 191 26.44 7.37 -11.90
C TRP A 191 25.64 7.34 -13.22
N HIS A 192 25.99 6.49 -14.17
CA HIS A 192 25.28 6.39 -15.44
C HIS A 192 23.85 5.85 -15.26
N PHE A 193 23.66 4.87 -14.38
CA PHE A 193 22.34 4.38 -13.99
C PHE A 193 21.48 5.49 -13.35
N ASP A 194 22.07 6.30 -12.48
CA ASP A 194 21.39 7.44 -11.87
C ASP A 194 20.95 8.48 -12.92
N GLN A 195 21.78 8.76 -13.92
CA GLN A 195 21.39 9.64 -15.03
C GLN A 195 20.24 9.07 -15.87
N MET A 196 20.13 7.74 -15.99
CA MET A 196 18.99 7.09 -16.65
C MET A 196 17.70 7.24 -15.84
N LEU A 197 17.76 7.12 -14.50
CA LEU A 197 16.59 7.32 -13.62
C LEU A 197 16.09 8.77 -13.59
N LEU A 198 16.94 9.75 -13.92
CA LEU A 198 16.58 11.15 -13.89
C LEU A 198 15.66 11.57 -15.05
N GLN A 199 15.73 10.85 -16.17
CA GLN A 199 14.93 11.10 -17.39
C GLN A 199 13.43 10.88 -17.13
#